data_AF-X0ZHF2-F1
#
_entry.id   AF-X0ZHF2-F1
#
_cell.length_a   1.000
_cell.length_b   1.000
_cell.length_c   1.000
_cell.angle_alpha   90.00
_cell.angle_beta   90.00
_cell.angle_gamma   90.00
#
_symmetry.space_group_name_H-M   'P 1'
#
loop_
_entity.id
_entity.type
_entity.pdbx_description
1 polymer ?
#
loop_
_entity_poly.entity_id
_entity_poly.type
_entity_poly.pdbx_seq_one_letter_code
_entity_poly.pdbx_strand_id
1 'polypeptide(L)'
;KSAEENLKRICYSPDGFLFAEFGKIFKDIFEKKADYYKKIVRALVDGRKEVNEICDHLGIQSTGSFSKKLKELTAAGFISRDYIYDIKGEETGFTYYRLKDNYLRFYLKYIEPKKDLIAKGIYKEAALDNFDNWYTIMGLQFENLVLNNLNEILKILKIPAESIISASPYLQKKTKRQEACQIDLLVQTRYSLIVIEIKFKKKIGKAVIDETLTKIKKLKYPSKGEFRP
;
A
#
# COMPACT_ATOMS: atom_id res chain seq x y z
N LYS A 1 -25.47 5.87 13.52
CA LYS A 1 -24.76 4.57 13.45
C LYS A 1 -23.27 4.84 13.54
N SER A 2 -22.56 4.16 14.43
CA SER A 2 -21.11 4.31 14.56
C SER A 2 -20.38 3.62 13.38
N ALA A 3 -19.08 3.88 13.24
CA ALA A 3 -18.27 3.22 12.22
C ALA A 3 -18.19 1.70 12.48
N GLU A 4 -18.09 1.32 13.75
CA GLU A 4 -18.02 -0.05 14.25
C GLU A 4 -19.31 -0.82 13.93
N GLU A 5 -20.49 -0.22 14.19
CA GLU A 5 -21.78 -0.82 13.85
C GLU A 5 -21.91 -1.07 12.33
N ASN A 6 -21.41 -0.15 11.51
CA ASN A 6 -21.39 -0.33 10.06
C ASN A 6 -20.46 -1.46 9.64
N LEU A 7 -19.24 -1.55 10.20
CA LEU A 7 -18.31 -2.64 9.94
C LEU A 7 -18.91 -3.99 10.31
N LYS A 8 -19.59 -4.08 11.45
CA LYS A 8 -20.25 -5.31 11.89
C LYS A 8 -21.26 -5.79 10.86
N ARG A 9 -22.15 -4.89 10.48
CA ARG A 9 -23.26 -5.19 9.57
C ARG A 9 -22.78 -5.48 8.15
N ILE A 10 -21.79 -4.74 7.66
CA ILE A 10 -21.40 -4.77 6.24
C ILE A 10 -20.29 -5.81 5.99
N CYS A 11 -19.39 -6.05 6.95
CA CYS A 11 -18.19 -6.86 6.75
C CYS A 11 -18.15 -8.15 7.62
N TYR A 12 -18.81 -8.16 8.78
CA TYR A 12 -18.75 -9.26 9.77
C TYR A 12 -20.12 -9.93 9.97
N SER A 13 -20.91 -9.97 8.90
CA SER A 13 -22.18 -10.70 8.81
C SER A 13 -22.13 -11.67 7.63
N PRO A 14 -22.75 -12.87 7.72
CA PRO A 14 -22.91 -13.77 6.57
C PRO A 14 -23.55 -13.07 5.37
N ASP A 15 -24.50 -12.17 5.62
CA ASP A 15 -25.23 -11.40 4.61
C ASP A 15 -24.59 -10.02 4.36
N GLY A 16 -23.37 -9.82 4.85
CA GLY A 16 -22.65 -8.56 4.73
C GLY A 16 -22.25 -8.29 3.28
N PHE A 17 -22.59 -7.11 2.76
CA PHE A 17 -22.24 -6.72 1.39
C PHE A 17 -20.73 -6.87 1.12
N LEU A 18 -19.88 -6.25 1.94
CA LEU A 18 -18.42 -6.33 1.77
C LEU A 18 -17.82 -7.68 2.22
N PHE A 19 -18.60 -8.57 2.82
CA PHE A 19 -18.18 -9.94 3.06
C PHE A 19 -18.28 -10.79 1.78
N ALA A 20 -19.38 -10.67 1.04
CA ALA A 20 -19.58 -11.41 -0.21
C ALA A 20 -18.82 -10.80 -1.40
N GLU A 21 -18.55 -9.50 -1.35
CA GLU A 21 -18.14 -8.73 -2.52
C GLU A 21 -16.78 -9.15 -3.09
N PHE A 22 -15.82 -9.62 -2.28
CA PHE A 22 -14.48 -9.98 -2.79
C PHE A 22 -14.53 -11.09 -3.83
N GLY A 23 -15.31 -12.13 -3.61
CA GLY A 23 -15.48 -13.20 -4.59
C GLY A 23 -16.19 -12.71 -5.85
N LYS A 24 -17.17 -11.83 -5.67
CA LYS A 24 -18.05 -11.30 -6.71
C LYS A 24 -17.30 -10.39 -7.68
N ILE A 25 -16.60 -9.35 -7.21
CA ILE A 25 -15.91 -8.41 -8.11
C ILE A 25 -14.91 -9.13 -9.02
N PHE A 26 -14.15 -10.10 -8.50
CA PHE A 26 -13.22 -10.86 -9.31
C PHE A 26 -13.92 -11.75 -10.33
N LYS A 27 -15.07 -12.34 -9.98
CA LYS A 27 -15.87 -13.13 -10.92
C LYS A 27 -16.48 -12.25 -12.01
N ASP A 28 -16.95 -11.07 -11.67
CA ASP A 28 -17.59 -10.14 -12.59
C ASP A 28 -16.58 -9.54 -13.58
N ILE A 29 -15.35 -9.28 -13.16
CA ILE A 29 -14.30 -8.68 -14.01
C ILE A 29 -13.49 -9.72 -14.79
N PHE A 30 -13.17 -10.86 -14.17
CA PHE A 30 -12.22 -11.84 -14.74
C PHE A 30 -12.85 -13.20 -15.07
N GLU A 31 -14.15 -13.37 -14.80
CA GLU A 31 -14.92 -14.57 -15.13
C GLU A 31 -14.22 -15.86 -14.67
N LYS A 32 -14.03 -16.81 -15.59
CA LYS A 32 -13.39 -18.12 -15.36
C LYS A 32 -11.93 -18.00 -14.89
N LYS A 33 -11.29 -16.84 -15.04
CA LYS A 33 -9.89 -16.61 -14.65
C LYS A 33 -9.74 -15.98 -13.26
N ALA A 34 -10.86 -15.66 -12.58
CA ALA A 34 -10.89 -14.97 -11.29
C ALA A 34 -9.91 -15.53 -10.25
N ASP A 35 -9.78 -16.85 -10.15
CA ASP A 35 -8.91 -17.48 -9.14
C ASP A 35 -7.44 -17.16 -9.31
N TYR A 36 -6.96 -17.02 -10.55
CA TYR A 36 -5.57 -16.64 -10.81
C TYR A 36 -5.27 -15.21 -10.34
N TYR A 37 -6.17 -14.26 -10.62
CA TYR A 37 -6.03 -12.89 -10.18
C TYR A 37 -6.13 -12.75 -8.66
N LYS A 38 -7.04 -13.50 -8.03
CA LYS A 38 -7.17 -13.56 -6.56
C LYS A 38 -5.87 -14.06 -5.91
N LYS A 39 -5.15 -15.01 -6.51
CA LYS A 39 -3.84 -15.47 -6.01
C LYS A 39 -2.79 -14.36 -6.07
N ILE A 40 -2.74 -13.60 -7.16
CA ILE A 40 -1.76 -12.51 -7.31
C ILE A 40 -1.99 -11.41 -6.26
N VAL A 41 -3.24 -10.97 -6.04
CA VAL A 41 -3.51 -9.92 -5.04
C VAL A 41 -3.23 -10.40 -3.61
N ARG A 42 -3.42 -11.70 -3.32
CA ARG A 42 -3.03 -12.29 -2.02
C ARG A 42 -1.54 -12.25 -1.80
N ALA A 43 -0.73 -12.52 -2.83
CA ALA A 43 0.73 -12.42 -2.73
C ALA A 43 1.21 -10.99 -2.40
N LEU A 44 0.37 -9.97 -2.63
CA LEU A 44 0.66 -8.55 -2.38
C LEU A 44 0.06 -8.00 -1.08
N VAL A 45 -0.62 -8.84 -0.27
CA VAL A 45 -1.33 -8.36 0.94
C VAL A 45 -0.38 -7.77 2.00
N ASP A 46 0.81 -8.34 2.13
CA ASP A 46 1.79 -7.97 3.15
C ASP A 46 2.76 -6.87 2.71
N GLY A 47 2.67 -6.43 1.46
CA GLY A 47 3.47 -5.32 0.97
C GLY A 47 3.77 -5.41 -0.52
N ARG A 48 4.53 -4.42 -0.97
CA ARG A 48 4.99 -4.36 -2.36
C ARG A 48 6.01 -5.46 -2.67
N LYS A 49 6.01 -5.95 -3.91
CA LYS A 49 6.91 -7.02 -4.37
C LYS A 49 7.36 -6.79 -5.81
N GLU A 50 8.59 -7.19 -6.11
CA GLU A 50 9.10 -7.31 -7.48
C GLU A 50 8.38 -8.46 -8.19
N VAL A 51 8.39 -8.46 -9.52
CA VAL A 51 7.75 -9.53 -10.32
C VAL A 51 8.25 -10.91 -9.91
N ASN A 52 9.57 -11.04 -9.71
CA ASN A 52 10.19 -12.31 -9.32
C ASN A 52 9.72 -12.76 -7.93
N GLU A 53 9.63 -11.85 -6.96
CA GLU A 53 9.13 -12.18 -5.61
C GLU A 53 7.66 -12.64 -5.64
N ILE A 54 6.83 -12.08 -6.55
CA ILE A 54 5.45 -12.55 -6.73
C ILE A 54 5.44 -13.93 -7.38
N CYS A 55 6.25 -14.15 -8.41
CA CYS A 55 6.42 -15.44 -9.07
C CYS A 55 6.84 -16.54 -8.09
N ASP A 56 7.86 -16.26 -7.27
CA ASP A 56 8.38 -17.16 -6.24
C ASP A 56 7.30 -17.50 -5.20
N HIS A 57 6.56 -16.49 -4.73
CA HIS A 57 5.45 -16.69 -3.80
C HIS A 57 4.33 -17.57 -4.39
N LEU A 58 4.11 -17.47 -5.71
CA LEU A 58 3.09 -18.23 -6.42
C LEU A 58 3.58 -19.59 -6.93
N GLY A 59 4.88 -19.88 -6.82
CA GLY A 59 5.50 -21.10 -7.37
C GLY A 59 5.42 -21.18 -8.90
N ILE A 60 5.51 -20.05 -9.60
CA ILE A 60 5.41 -19.96 -11.07
C ILE A 60 6.62 -19.24 -11.67
N GLN A 61 6.85 -19.43 -12.97
CA GLN A 61 7.85 -18.66 -13.70
C GLN A 61 7.29 -17.34 -14.24
N SER A 62 8.16 -16.34 -14.34
CA SER A 62 7.86 -15.09 -15.03
C SER A 62 7.74 -15.36 -16.53
N THR A 63 6.52 -15.23 -17.05
CA THR A 63 6.19 -15.45 -18.47
C THR A 63 5.43 -14.25 -19.02
N GLY A 64 5.38 -14.09 -20.35
CA GLY A 64 4.57 -13.04 -20.98
C GLY A 64 3.09 -13.09 -20.57
N SER A 65 2.56 -14.30 -20.33
CA SER A 65 1.21 -14.52 -19.82
C SER A 65 1.01 -13.98 -18.39
N PHE A 66 2.04 -14.04 -17.55
CA PHE A 66 2.00 -13.47 -16.20
C PHE A 66 2.06 -11.95 -16.23
N SER A 67 2.96 -11.38 -17.02
CA SER A 67 3.05 -9.92 -17.24
C SER A 67 1.74 -9.32 -17.74
N LYS A 68 0.99 -10.06 -18.59
CA LYS A 68 -0.35 -9.65 -19.04
C LYS A 68 -1.35 -9.55 -17.88
N LYS A 69 -1.32 -10.49 -16.93
CA LYS A 69 -2.20 -10.48 -15.75
C LYS A 69 -1.94 -9.31 -14.82
N LEU A 70 -0.66 -8.96 -14.63
CA LEU A 70 -0.29 -7.78 -13.85
C LEU A 70 -0.82 -6.49 -14.52
N LYS A 71 -0.74 -6.38 -15.84
CA LYS A 71 -1.34 -5.25 -16.59
C LYS A 71 -2.86 -5.20 -16.43
N GLU A 72 -3.54 -6.33 -16.54
CA GLU A 72 -4.99 -6.42 -16.37
C GLU A 72 -5.44 -6.04 -14.95
N LEU A 73 -4.73 -6.49 -13.90
CA LEU A 73 -4.98 -6.06 -12.52
C LEU A 73 -4.71 -4.56 -12.30
N THR A 74 -3.69 -4.03 -12.98
CA THR A 74 -3.36 -2.59 -12.90
C THR A 74 -4.46 -1.77 -13.58
N ALA A 75 -4.93 -2.20 -14.74
CA ALA A 75 -6.02 -1.57 -15.47
C ALA A 75 -7.35 -1.64 -14.70
N ALA A 76 -7.61 -2.75 -14.02
CA ALA A 76 -8.78 -2.89 -13.13
C ALA A 76 -8.68 -2.04 -11.85
N GLY A 77 -7.55 -1.39 -11.59
CA GLY A 77 -7.35 -0.52 -10.42
C GLY A 77 -7.02 -1.26 -9.13
N PHE A 78 -6.89 -2.59 -9.16
CA PHE A 78 -6.62 -3.39 -7.96
C PHE A 78 -5.19 -3.27 -7.46
N ILE A 79 -4.24 -3.20 -8.39
CA ILE A 79 -2.82 -3.04 -8.07
C ILE A 79 -2.24 -1.80 -8.75
N SER A 80 -1.11 -1.34 -8.24
CA SER A 80 -0.31 -0.31 -8.87
C SER A 80 1.07 -0.85 -9.18
N ARG A 81 1.66 -0.38 -10.28
CA ARG A 81 3.05 -0.60 -10.63
C ARG A 81 3.82 0.68 -10.31
N ASP A 82 4.68 0.61 -9.32
CA ASP A 82 5.53 1.73 -8.89
C ASP A 82 6.93 1.55 -9.46
N TYR A 83 7.45 2.59 -10.11
CA TYR A 83 8.81 2.63 -10.64
C TYR A 83 9.79 3.04 -9.54
N ILE A 84 10.93 2.36 -9.48
CA ILE A 84 12.01 2.73 -8.56
C ILE A 84 12.90 3.74 -9.25
N TYR A 85 13.02 4.90 -8.63
CA TYR A 85 13.98 5.92 -9.00
C TYR A 85 15.21 5.78 -8.10
N ASP A 86 16.37 5.97 -8.68
CA ASP A 86 17.59 6.10 -7.90
C ASP A 86 17.60 7.45 -7.20
N ILE A 87 18.67 7.70 -6.45
CA ILE A 87 18.78 8.92 -5.68
C ILE A 87 19.04 10.18 -6.53
N LYS A 88 19.35 10.00 -7.83
CA LYS A 88 19.47 11.09 -8.82
C LYS A 88 18.13 11.36 -9.52
N GLY A 89 17.10 10.56 -9.23
CA GLY A 89 15.81 10.65 -9.89
C GLY A 89 15.77 9.93 -11.24
N GLU A 90 16.75 9.09 -11.53
CA GLU A 90 16.79 8.27 -12.73
C GLU A 90 16.03 6.96 -12.49
N GLU A 91 15.19 6.55 -13.42
CA GLU A 91 14.48 5.27 -13.31
C GLU A 91 15.50 4.11 -13.37
N THR A 92 15.52 3.28 -12.34
CA THR A 92 16.48 2.15 -12.22
C THR A 92 16.12 0.95 -13.08
N GLY A 93 14.98 0.99 -13.79
CA GLY A 93 14.37 -0.13 -14.51
C GLY A 93 13.69 -1.18 -13.62
N PHE A 94 13.88 -1.12 -12.30
CA PHE A 94 13.19 -1.96 -11.34
C PHE A 94 11.79 -1.39 -11.04
N THR A 95 10.81 -2.29 -10.89
CA THR A 95 9.44 -1.91 -10.54
C THR A 95 8.88 -2.82 -9.46
N TYR A 96 8.14 -2.23 -8.54
CA TYR A 96 7.35 -2.96 -7.55
C TYR A 96 5.89 -2.96 -7.95
N TYR A 97 5.17 -4.02 -7.58
CA TYR A 97 3.72 -4.03 -7.57
C TYR A 97 3.23 -3.98 -6.13
N ARG A 98 2.16 -3.23 -5.89
CA ARG A 98 1.47 -3.18 -4.59
C ARG A 98 -0.03 -3.24 -4.76
N LEU A 99 -0.71 -3.70 -3.72
CA LEU A 99 -2.17 -3.64 -3.65
C LEU A 99 -2.62 -2.18 -3.49
N LYS A 100 -3.31 -1.66 -4.51
CA LYS A 100 -3.78 -0.27 -4.60
C LYS A 100 -5.17 -0.11 -3.99
N ASP A 101 -6.00 -1.12 -4.16
CA ASP A 101 -7.39 -1.10 -3.71
C ASP A 101 -7.51 -1.32 -2.20
N ASN A 102 -8.09 -0.33 -1.53
CA ASN A 102 -8.25 -0.31 -0.09
C ASN A 102 -9.23 -1.39 0.40
N TYR A 103 -10.29 -1.67 -0.36
CA TYR A 103 -11.26 -2.69 0.02
C TYR A 103 -10.62 -4.10 -0.05
N LEU A 104 -9.94 -4.44 -1.15
CA LEU A 104 -9.24 -5.72 -1.28
C LEU A 104 -8.23 -5.92 -0.15
N ARG A 105 -7.45 -4.89 0.19
CA ARG A 105 -6.47 -4.97 1.28
C ARG A 105 -7.15 -5.23 2.62
N PHE A 106 -8.23 -4.51 2.90
CA PHE A 106 -9.01 -4.70 4.12
C PHE A 106 -9.61 -6.11 4.19
N TYR A 107 -10.20 -6.58 3.09
CA TYR A 107 -10.79 -7.91 3.02
C TYR A 107 -9.75 -9.00 3.28
N LEU A 108 -8.64 -9.00 2.52
CA LEU A 108 -7.62 -10.04 2.59
C LEU A 108 -6.94 -10.12 3.96
N LYS A 109 -6.77 -8.98 4.63
CA LYS A 109 -6.03 -8.92 5.89
C LYS A 109 -6.90 -9.12 7.13
N TYR A 110 -8.20 -8.79 7.06
CA TYR A 110 -9.06 -8.74 8.26
C TYR A 110 -10.36 -9.53 8.16
N ILE A 111 -10.90 -9.71 6.96
CA ILE A 111 -12.12 -10.48 6.74
C ILE A 111 -11.78 -11.93 6.41
N GLU A 112 -10.91 -12.16 5.41
CA GLU A 112 -10.55 -13.49 4.91
C GLU A 112 -10.03 -14.44 6.02
N PRO A 113 -9.14 -14.02 6.94
CA PRO A 113 -8.68 -14.90 8.02
C PRO A 113 -9.78 -15.35 8.98
N LYS A 114 -10.89 -14.61 9.04
CA LYS A 114 -12.04 -14.87 9.92
C LYS A 114 -13.28 -15.34 9.15
N LYS A 115 -13.17 -15.58 7.83
CA LYS A 115 -14.33 -15.77 6.94
C LYS A 115 -15.25 -16.92 7.37
N ASP A 116 -14.68 -18.03 7.84
CA ASP A 116 -15.47 -19.23 8.21
C ASP A 116 -16.27 -18.98 9.49
N LEU A 117 -15.72 -18.20 10.41
CA LEU A 117 -16.39 -17.77 11.63
C LEU A 117 -17.47 -16.72 11.34
N ILE A 118 -17.20 -15.79 10.41
CA ILE A 118 -18.18 -14.80 9.93
C ILE A 118 -19.35 -15.51 9.26
N ALA A 119 -19.09 -16.48 8.38
CA ALA A 119 -20.13 -17.26 7.70
C ALA A 119 -21.01 -18.06 8.67
N LYS A 120 -20.44 -18.57 9.77
CA LYS A 120 -21.19 -19.23 10.86
C LYS A 120 -22.00 -18.27 11.73
N GLY A 121 -21.92 -16.96 11.49
CA GLY A 121 -22.64 -15.95 12.26
C GLY A 121 -22.06 -15.65 13.64
N ILE A 122 -20.88 -16.16 13.97
CA ILE A 122 -20.25 -16.01 15.30
C ILE A 122 -20.06 -14.53 15.68
N TYR A 123 -19.79 -13.68 14.69
CA TYR A 123 -19.57 -12.24 14.91
C TYR A 123 -20.86 -11.40 14.95
N LYS A 124 -22.07 -11.99 14.81
CA LYS A 124 -23.34 -11.25 14.85
C LYS A 124 -23.57 -10.60 16.22
N GLU A 125 -23.16 -11.25 17.30
CA GLU A 125 -23.34 -10.75 18.68
C GLU A 125 -22.04 -10.31 19.33
N ALA A 126 -20.89 -10.72 18.79
CA ALA A 126 -19.58 -10.31 19.31
C ALA A 126 -19.43 -8.78 19.34
N ALA A 127 -18.88 -8.26 20.44
CA ALA A 127 -18.34 -6.91 20.45
C ALA A 127 -17.14 -6.87 19.49
N LEU A 128 -17.10 -5.86 18.62
CA LEU A 128 -15.98 -5.67 17.69
C LEU A 128 -14.74 -5.08 18.37
N ASP A 129 -14.78 -4.97 19.70
CA ASP A 129 -13.74 -4.39 20.55
C ASP A 129 -12.38 -5.12 20.38
N ASN A 130 -12.39 -6.32 19.81
CA ASN A 130 -11.20 -7.12 19.45
C ASN A 130 -10.71 -6.92 18.00
N PHE A 131 -10.93 -5.76 17.36
CA PHE A 131 -10.03 -5.34 16.29
C PHE A 131 -8.68 -4.92 16.89
N ASP A 132 -7.98 -5.88 17.50
CA ASP A 132 -6.57 -5.71 17.81
C ASP A 132 -5.88 -5.19 16.55
N ASN A 133 -5.22 -4.04 16.67
CA ASN A 133 -4.58 -3.30 15.59
C ASN A 133 -5.47 -2.42 14.70
N TRP A 134 -6.71 -2.02 15.07
CA TRP A 134 -7.55 -1.10 14.27
C TRP A 134 -6.81 0.15 13.77
N TYR A 135 -6.03 0.80 14.63
CA TYR A 135 -5.22 1.96 14.23
C TYR A 135 -4.12 1.62 13.23
N THR A 136 -3.53 0.43 13.31
CA THR A 136 -2.57 -0.08 12.31
C THR A 136 -3.27 -0.33 10.97
N ILE A 137 -4.48 -0.92 11.00
CA ILE A 137 -5.32 -1.07 9.79
C ILE A 137 -5.50 0.29 9.15
N MET A 138 -6.05 1.24 9.91
CA MET A 138 -6.37 2.56 9.41
C MET A 138 -5.13 3.33 8.95
N GLY A 139 -3.99 3.17 9.62
CA GLY A 139 -2.71 3.75 9.19
C GLY A 139 -2.29 3.27 7.80
N LEU A 140 -2.34 1.96 7.57
CA LEU A 140 -2.01 1.36 6.27
C LEU A 140 -3.00 1.79 5.17
N GLN A 141 -4.29 1.85 5.48
CA GLN A 141 -5.32 2.30 4.54
C GLN A 141 -5.18 3.79 4.22
N PHE A 142 -4.79 4.59 5.21
CA PHE A 142 -4.58 6.02 5.08
C PHE A 142 -3.32 6.33 4.26
N GLU A 143 -2.22 5.58 4.45
CA GLU A 143 -1.03 5.66 3.60
C GLU A 143 -1.38 5.42 2.13
N ASN A 144 -2.09 4.33 1.84
CA ASN A 144 -2.57 4.04 0.49
C ASN A 144 -3.48 5.15 -0.07
N LEU A 145 -4.35 5.73 0.77
CA LEU A 145 -5.22 6.84 0.36
C LEU A 145 -4.39 8.07 -0.05
N VAL A 146 -3.39 8.44 0.75
CA VAL A 146 -2.49 9.56 0.45
C VAL A 146 -1.73 9.31 -0.86
N LEU A 147 -1.13 8.12 -1.02
CA LEU A 147 -0.38 7.76 -2.23
C LEU A 147 -1.27 7.71 -3.47
N ASN A 148 -2.51 7.25 -3.36
CA ASN A 148 -3.47 7.20 -4.47
C ASN A 148 -3.94 8.60 -4.91
N ASN A 149 -3.77 9.61 -4.06
CA ASN A 149 -4.12 11.01 -4.33
C ASN A 149 -2.89 11.92 -4.41
N LEU A 150 -1.72 11.36 -4.76
CA LEU A 150 -0.44 12.06 -4.74
C LEU A 150 -0.48 13.43 -5.43
N ASN A 151 -1.11 13.54 -6.60
CA ASN A 151 -1.21 14.82 -7.32
C ASN A 151 -1.93 15.91 -6.51
N GLU A 152 -3.00 15.56 -5.81
CA GLU A 152 -3.73 16.51 -4.97
C GLU A 152 -2.94 16.85 -3.70
N ILE A 153 -2.23 15.87 -3.13
CA ILE A 153 -1.33 16.10 -1.99
C ILE A 153 -0.20 17.07 -2.36
N LEU A 154 0.45 16.88 -3.51
CA LEU A 154 1.51 17.77 -4.00
C LEU A 154 1.01 19.21 -4.19
N LYS A 155 -0.21 19.40 -4.72
CA LYS A 155 -0.85 20.71 -4.84
C LYS A 155 -1.12 21.35 -3.48
N ILE A 156 -1.66 20.60 -2.51
CA ILE A 156 -1.94 21.08 -1.16
C ILE A 156 -0.65 21.50 -0.44
N LEU A 157 0.43 20.73 -0.63
CA LEU A 157 1.77 21.04 -0.12
C LEU A 157 2.46 22.18 -0.87
N LYS A 158 1.84 22.73 -1.92
CA LYS A 158 2.35 23.82 -2.76
C LYS A 158 3.72 23.48 -3.37
N ILE A 159 3.93 22.22 -3.73
CA ILE A 159 5.14 21.78 -4.44
C ILE A 159 4.90 22.02 -5.94
N PRO A 160 5.68 22.89 -6.61
CA PRO A 160 5.49 23.19 -8.03
C PRO A 160 5.74 21.94 -8.87
N ALA A 161 4.76 21.52 -9.67
CA ALA A 161 4.81 20.27 -10.42
C ALA A 161 6.00 20.22 -11.40
N GLU A 162 6.33 21.34 -12.01
CA GLU A 162 7.46 21.51 -12.92
C GLU A 162 8.82 21.30 -12.24
N SER A 163 8.89 21.48 -10.93
CA SER A 163 10.12 21.26 -10.16
C SER A 163 10.34 19.79 -9.80
N ILE A 164 9.31 18.95 -9.89
CA ILE A 164 9.35 17.55 -9.43
C ILE A 164 10.11 16.69 -10.43
N ILE A 165 11.12 16.00 -9.92
CA ILE A 165 11.88 14.97 -10.64
C ILE A 165 11.27 13.60 -10.36
N SER A 166 10.98 13.31 -9.09
CA SER A 166 10.34 12.06 -8.66
C SER A 166 9.48 12.26 -7.41
N ALA A 167 8.44 11.46 -7.24
CA ALA A 167 7.56 11.46 -6.07
C ALA A 167 7.03 10.04 -5.82
N SER A 168 7.68 9.29 -4.93
CA SER A 168 7.31 7.89 -4.70
C SER A 168 7.76 7.37 -3.32
N PRO A 169 7.22 6.23 -2.84
CA PRO A 169 7.72 5.57 -1.65
C PRO A 169 9.15 5.08 -1.85
N TYR A 170 10.05 5.44 -0.94
CA TYR A 170 11.48 5.19 -1.09
C TYR A 170 11.98 4.06 -0.17
N LEU A 171 12.87 3.22 -0.70
CA LEU A 171 13.52 2.14 0.05
C LEU A 171 15.01 2.10 -0.24
N GLN A 172 15.80 2.23 0.82
CA GLN A 172 17.22 1.97 0.84
C GLN A 172 17.45 0.62 1.49
N LYS A 173 17.90 -0.38 0.72
CA LYS A 173 18.32 -1.67 1.27
C LYS A 173 19.64 -1.51 2.03
N LYS A 174 19.80 -2.27 3.12
CA LYS A 174 21.05 -2.29 3.90
C LYS A 174 22.18 -2.86 3.06
N THR A 175 23.34 -2.21 3.09
CA THR A 175 24.58 -2.73 2.51
C THR A 175 25.74 -2.50 3.48
N LYS A 176 26.94 -2.99 3.16
CA LYS A 176 28.15 -2.65 3.94
C LYS A 176 28.43 -1.14 4.00
N ARG A 177 27.88 -0.35 3.08
CA ARG A 177 28.17 1.10 2.92
C ARG A 177 27.01 2.01 3.31
N GLN A 178 25.84 1.46 3.68
CA GLN A 178 24.65 2.26 4.04
C GLN A 178 23.65 1.44 4.89
N GLU A 179 22.96 2.11 5.81
CA GLU A 179 21.91 1.51 6.63
C GLU A 179 20.60 1.35 5.86
N ALA A 180 19.72 0.47 6.33
CA ALA A 180 18.37 0.38 5.79
C ALA A 180 17.54 1.62 6.16
N CYS A 181 16.78 2.14 5.20
CA CYS A 181 15.86 3.25 5.41
C CYS A 181 14.62 3.09 4.53
N GLN A 182 13.44 3.36 5.08
CA GLN A 182 12.18 3.41 4.35
C GLN A 182 11.51 4.74 4.64
N ILE A 183 11.08 5.43 3.59
CA ILE A 183 10.35 6.69 3.63
C ILE A 183 9.03 6.48 2.90
N ASP A 184 7.92 6.87 3.54
CA ASP A 184 6.58 6.61 3.03
C ASP A 184 6.33 7.34 1.70
N LEU A 185 6.78 8.60 1.60
CA LEU A 185 6.81 9.36 0.35
C LEU A 185 8.04 10.29 0.32
N LEU A 186 8.88 10.10 -0.70
CA LEU A 186 10.02 10.95 -0.99
C LEU A 186 9.73 11.76 -2.25
N VAL A 187 9.73 13.09 -2.14
CA VAL A 187 9.57 14.00 -3.28
C VAL A 187 10.90 14.66 -3.58
N GLN A 188 11.46 14.33 -4.73
CA GLN A 188 12.67 14.97 -5.24
C GLN A 188 12.27 16.09 -6.18
N THR A 189 12.75 17.30 -5.88
CA THR A 189 12.61 18.46 -6.75
C THR A 189 13.98 18.87 -7.29
N ARG A 190 14.01 19.79 -8.26
CA ARG A 190 15.27 20.39 -8.76
C ARG A 190 16.09 21.06 -7.67
N TYR A 191 15.48 21.45 -6.55
CA TYR A 191 16.10 22.28 -5.51
C TYR A 191 16.28 21.55 -4.17
N SER A 192 15.38 20.63 -3.85
CA SER A 192 15.28 20.06 -2.51
C SER A 192 14.72 18.64 -2.52
N LEU A 193 15.01 17.94 -1.44
CA LEU A 193 14.42 16.65 -1.12
C LEU A 193 13.43 16.81 0.03
N ILE A 194 12.18 16.44 -0.22
CA ILE A 194 11.08 16.57 0.74
C ILE A 194 10.73 15.16 1.23
N VAL A 195 10.84 14.96 2.54
CA VAL A 195 10.59 13.66 3.20
C VAL A 195 9.24 13.72 3.89
N ILE A 196 8.31 12.86 3.48
CA ILE A 196 6.95 12.84 4.01
C ILE A 196 6.70 11.50 4.69
N GLU A 197 6.36 11.56 5.97
CA GLU A 197 5.94 10.43 6.80
C GLU A 197 4.44 10.47 7.05
N ILE A 198 3.73 9.39 6.73
CA ILE A 198 2.27 9.35 6.78
C ILE A 198 1.83 8.66 8.06
N LYS A 199 1.22 9.42 8.98
CA LYS A 199 0.75 8.89 10.27
C LYS A 199 -0.73 9.14 10.46
N PHE A 200 -1.47 8.11 10.87
CA PHE A 200 -2.89 8.20 11.21
C PHE A 200 -3.09 7.89 12.70
N LYS A 201 -3.29 8.93 13.51
CA LYS A 201 -3.60 8.84 14.95
C LYS A 201 -4.48 10.00 15.39
N LYS A 202 -5.22 9.83 16.49
CA LYS A 202 -6.06 10.90 17.08
C LYS A 202 -5.24 12.13 17.49
N LYS A 203 -3.99 11.94 17.93
CA LYS A 203 -3.01 12.99 18.21
C LYS A 203 -1.64 12.56 17.66
N ILE A 204 -0.98 13.45 16.95
CA ILE A 204 0.39 13.25 16.47
C ILE A 204 1.35 13.80 17.53
N GLY A 205 2.18 12.92 18.09
CA GLY A 205 3.19 13.31 19.08
C GLY A 205 4.49 13.76 18.44
N LYS A 206 5.31 14.52 19.20
CA LYS A 206 6.63 15.02 18.73
C LYS A 206 7.62 13.92 18.34
N ALA A 207 7.46 12.70 18.87
CA ALA A 207 8.31 11.56 18.52
C ALA A 207 8.36 11.24 17.02
N VAL A 208 7.33 11.62 16.24
CA VAL A 208 7.34 11.46 14.78
C VAL A 208 8.42 12.33 14.12
N ILE A 209 8.73 13.49 14.70
CA ILE A 209 9.80 14.38 14.22
C ILE A 209 11.14 13.66 14.37
N ASP A 210 11.42 13.10 15.54
CA ASP A 210 12.67 12.37 15.80
C ASP A 210 12.81 11.11 14.93
N GLU A 211 11.71 10.40 14.69
CA GLU A 211 11.64 9.26 13.76
C GLU A 211 12.03 9.72 12.33
N THR A 212 11.42 10.81 11.87
CA THR A 212 11.67 11.37 10.52
C THR A 212 13.11 11.86 10.38
N LEU A 213 13.63 12.59 11.38
CA LEU A 213 15.02 13.04 11.42
C LEU A 213 16.01 11.86 11.43
N THR A 214 15.67 10.76 12.11
CA THR A 214 16.48 9.54 12.10
C THR A 214 16.51 8.90 10.71
N LYS A 215 15.37 8.86 10.00
CA LYS A 215 15.29 8.39 8.61
C LYS A 215 16.11 9.26 7.67
N ILE A 216 16.03 10.59 7.81
CA ILE A 216 16.83 11.57 7.05
C ILE A 216 18.33 11.33 7.26
N LYS A 217 18.79 11.14 8.52
CA LYS A 217 20.20 10.86 8.82
C LYS A 217 20.72 9.57 8.18
N LYS A 218 19.87 8.54 8.05
CA LYS A 218 20.22 7.27 7.40
C LYS A 218 20.21 7.35 5.87
N LEU A 219 19.53 8.35 5.31
CA LEU A 219 19.40 8.52 3.87
C LEU A 219 20.74 8.97 3.28
N LYS A 220 21.29 8.17 2.36
CA LYS A 220 22.59 8.48 1.77
C LYS A 220 22.43 9.23 0.45
N TYR A 221 22.28 10.55 0.51
CA TYR A 221 22.04 11.41 -0.67
C TYR A 221 23.32 12.11 -1.18
N PRO A 222 23.49 12.31 -2.51
CA PRO A 222 24.60 13.09 -3.05
C PRO A 222 24.38 14.59 -2.76
N SER A 223 24.82 15.03 -1.57
CA SER A 223 25.31 16.35 -1.08
C SER A 223 24.93 17.71 -1.73
N LYS A 224 24.07 17.81 -2.75
CA LYS A 224 23.74 19.10 -3.41
C LYS A 224 22.29 19.56 -3.24
N GLY A 225 21.46 18.88 -2.45
CA GLY A 225 20.07 19.28 -2.18
C GLY A 225 19.83 19.67 -0.73
N GLU A 226 19.06 20.74 -0.49
CA GLU A 226 18.52 21.05 0.83
C GLU A 226 17.43 20.04 1.21
N PHE A 227 17.40 19.62 2.48
CA PHE A 227 16.32 18.78 3.03
C PHE A 227 15.24 19.67 3.63
N ARG A 228 13.98 19.44 3.28
CA ARG A 228 12.83 20.07 3.95
C ARG A 228 11.96 18.98 4.59
N PRO A 229 11.93 18.90 5.93
CA PRO A 229 11.03 18.00 6.66
C PRO A 229 9.58 18.50 6.65
#